data_AF-A0A916QCI5-F1
#
_entry.id   AF-A0A916QCI5-F1
#
_cell.length_a   1.000
_cell.length_b   1.000
_cell.length_c   1.000
_cell.angle_alpha   90.00
_cell.angle_beta   90.00
_cell.angle_gamma   90.00
#
_symmetry.space_group_name_H-M   'P 1'
#
loop_
_entity.id
_entity.type
_entity.pdbx_description
1 polymer ?
#
loop_
_entity_poly.entity_id
_entity_poly.type
_entity_poly.pdbx_seq_one_letter_code
_entity_poly.pdbx_strand_id
1 'polypeptide(L)' 'MLSTKQKQLILAILTKERGRLFSKYRGKLLDQTIADLSQMLRNEQVNSNGKGFSNVVSLEDRKKR' A
#
# COMPACT_ATOMS: atom_id res chain seq x y z
N MET A 1 -10.89 -8.75 1.80
CA MET A 1 -9.81 -7.78 1.47
C MET A 1 -10.45 -6.41 1.29
N LEU A 2 -9.87 -5.34 1.84
CA LEU A 2 -10.39 -3.98 1.68
C LEU A 2 -10.29 -3.53 0.22
N SER A 3 -11.30 -2.80 -0.27
CA SER A 3 -11.26 -2.19 -1.60
C SER A 3 -10.30 -1.00 -1.65
N THR A 4 -9.81 -0.64 -2.83
CA THR A 4 -8.95 0.53 -3.05
C THR A 4 -9.59 1.82 -2.50
N LYS A 5 -10.90 2.01 -2.71
CA LYS A 5 -11.65 3.15 -2.16
C LYS A 5 -11.67 3.17 -0.63
N GLN A 6 -11.84 2.00 0.01
CA GLN A 6 -11.78 1.89 1.46
C GLN A 6 -10.38 2.21 2.00
N LYS A 7 -9.32 1.74 1.33
CA LYS A 7 -7.93 2.04 1.70
C LYS A 7 -7.63 3.54 1.59
N GLN A 8 -8.11 4.20 0.55
CA GLN A 8 -7.99 5.66 0.38
C GLN A 8 -8.71 6.42 1.49
N LEU A 9 -9.94 6.01 1.84
CA LEU A 9 -10.70 6.64 2.93
C LEU A 9 -9.98 6.48 4.28
N ILE A 10 -9.50 5.28 4.58
CA ILE A 10 -8.75 5.01 5.82
C ILE A 10 -7.48 5.86 5.87
N LEU A 11 -6.72 5.93 4.77
CA LEU A 11 -5.50 6.74 4.69
C LEU A 11 -5.79 8.23 4.95
N ALA A 12 -6.88 8.76 4.39
CA ALA A 12 -7.28 10.15 4.60
C ALA A 12 -7.61 10.44 6.08
N ILE A 13 -8.32 9.53 6.74
CA ILE A 13 -8.65 9.65 8.17
C ILE A 13 -7.37 9.60 9.02
N LEU A 14 -6.50 8.60 8.79
CA LEU A 14 -5.26 8.44 9.55
C LEU A 14 -4.32 9.65 9.39
N THR A 15 -4.25 10.23 8.19
CA THR A 15 -3.45 11.43 7.93
C THR A 15 -3.97 12.64 8.69
N LYS A 16 -5.30 12.78 8.80
CA LYS A 16 -5.94 13.84 9.60
C LYS A 16 -5.67 13.66 11.10
N GLU A 17 -5.74 12.43 11.59
CA GLU A 17 -5.45 12.10 12.98
C GLU A 17 -3.96 12.33 13.33
N ARG A 18 -3.04 12.09 12.39
CA ARG A 18 -1.62 12.40 12.56
C ARG A 18 -1.37 13.87 12.89
N GLY A 19 -2.13 14.79 12.28
CA GLY A 19 -2.05 16.22 12.57
C GLY A 19 -2.66 16.62 13.93
N ARG A 20 -3.53 15.78 14.51
CA ARG A 20 -4.20 16.03 15.80
C ARG A 20 -3.50 15.40 17.00
N LEU A 21 -2.63 14.43 16.77
CA LEU A 21 -2.02 13.62 17.83
C LEU A 21 -0.75 14.27 18.41
N PHE A 22 -0.82 14.67 19.68
CA PHE A 22 0.32 15.12 20.50
C PHE A 22 1.02 14.00 21.28
N SER A 23 0.80 12.73 20.94
CA SER A 23 1.32 11.60 21.71
C SER A 23 2.68 11.12 21.19
N LYS A 24 3.70 11.22 22.05
CA LYS A 24 5.10 10.80 21.82
C LYS A 24 5.26 9.35 21.34
N TYR A 25 4.28 8.47 21.60
CA TYR A 25 4.35 7.04 21.28
C TYR A 25 3.31 6.57 20.26
N ARG A 26 2.14 7.23 20.16
CA ARG A 26 1.13 6.87 19.14
C ARG A 26 1.49 7.34 17.74
N GLY A 27 2.36 8.33 17.60
CA GLY A 27 2.86 8.80 16.29
C GLY A 27 3.53 7.68 15.49
N LYS A 28 4.41 6.89 16.11
CA LYS A 28 5.20 5.88 15.39
C LYS A 28 4.34 4.78 14.74
N LEU A 29 3.34 4.25 15.45
CA LEU A 29 2.44 3.24 14.90
C LEU A 29 1.55 3.83 13.81
N LEU A 30 1.05 5.05 14.02
CA LEU A 30 0.23 5.75 13.05
C LEU A 30 1.00 6.04 11.76
N ASP A 31 2.22 6.55 11.88
CA ASP A 31 3.12 6.82 10.75
C ASP A 31 3.43 5.56 9.97
N GLN A 32 3.72 4.45 10.66
CA GLN A 32 3.93 3.15 10.02
C GLN A 32 2.68 2.69 9.26
N THR A 33 1.51 2.78 9.90
CA THR A 33 0.24 2.36 9.28
C THR A 33 -0.09 3.20 8.04
N ILE A 34 0.17 4.50 8.09
CA ILE A 34 0.05 5.41 6.94
C ILE A 34 1.01 5.00 5.82
N ALA A 35 2.27 4.69 6.15
CA ALA A 35 3.27 4.27 5.19
C ALA A 35 2.89 2.96 4.49
N ASP A 36 2.43 1.97 5.27
CA ASP A 36 2.02 0.66 4.75
C ASP A 36 0.81 0.78 3.83
N LEU A 37 -0.25 1.50 4.24
CA LEU A 37 -1.43 1.72 3.41
C LEU A 37 -1.10 2.50 2.12
N SER A 38 -0.19 3.47 2.21
CA SER A 38 0.28 4.22 1.05
C SER A 38 1.08 3.33 0.08
N GLN A 39 1.91 2.43 0.59
CA GLN A 39 2.60 1.45 -0.25
C GLN A 39 1.62 0.47 -0.89
N MET A 40 0.64 -0.05 -0.15
CA MET A 40 -0.36 -0.96 -0.69
C MET A 40 -1.14 -0.33 -1.85
N LEU A 41 -1.58 0.93 -1.71
CA LEU A 41 -2.27 1.64 -2.79
C LEU A 41 -1.39 1.86 -4.02
N ARG A 42 -0.10 2.18 -3.83
CA ARG A 42 0.85 2.30 -4.94
C ARG A 42 1.07 0.96 -5.64
N ASN A 43 1.23 -0.12 -4.88
CA ASN A 43 1.40 -1.46 -5.44
C ASN A 43 0.17 -1.89 -6.24
N GLU A 44 -1.04 -1.61 -5.72
CA GLU A 44 -2.27 -1.82 -6.48
C GLU A 44 -2.27 -1.04 -7.78
N GLN A 45 -1.94 0.26 -7.75
CA GLN A 45 -1.91 1.09 -8.94
C GLN A 45 -0.89 0.60 -9.98
N VAL A 46 0.33 0.23 -9.55
CA VAL A 46 1.38 -0.27 -10.43
C VAL A 46 0.99 -1.62 -11.05
N ASN A 47 0.46 -2.53 -10.25
CA ASN A 47 0.03 -3.86 -10.71
C ASN A 47 -1.22 -3.78 -11.60
N SER A 48 -2.13 -2.85 -11.33
CA SER A 48 -3.35 -2.64 -12.14
C SER A 48 -3.04 -2.12 -13.55
N ASN A 49 -1.97 -1.35 -13.70
CA ASN A 49 -1.58 -0.75 -14.98
C ASN A 49 -0.86 -1.72 -15.93
N GLY A 50 -0.82 -3.02 -15.63
CA GLY A 50 -0.22 -4.04 -16.50
C GLY A 50 1.28 -3.91 -16.71
N LYS A 51 1.94 -2.89 -16.12
CA LYS A 51 3.39 -2.74 -16.07
C LYS A 51 4.00 -3.61 -14.97
N GLY A 52 3.48 -4.83 -14.82
CA GLY A 52 4.18 -5.87 -14.09
C GLY A 52 5.56 -6.00 -14.70
N PHE A 53 6.59 -5.95 -13.86
CA PHE A 53 7.99 -5.90 -14.27
C PHE A 53 8.23 -6.86 -15.45
N SER A 54 8.74 -6.36 -16.58
CA SER A 54 9.05 -7.19 -17.76
C SER A 54 10.07 -8.30 -17.49
N ASN A 55 10.64 -8.33 -16.29
CA ASN A 55 11.62 -9.29 -15.81
C ASN A 55 11.07 -10.25 -14.75
N VAL A 56 9.75 -10.29 -14.49
CA VAL A 56 9.19 -11.38 -13.67
C VAL A 56 9.25 -12.65 -14.52
N VAL A 57 10.22 -13.52 -14.24
CA VAL A 57 10.28 -14.87 -14.80
C VAL A 57 8.96 -15.56 -14.48
N SER A 58 8.12 -15.75 -15.48
CA SER A 58 6.86 -16.44 -15.31
C SER A 58 7.17 -17.90 -14.93
N LEU A 59 6.55 -18.42 -13.87
CA LEU A 59 6.78 -19.81 -13.46
C LEU A 59 6.39 -20.80 -14.58
N GLU A 60 5.47 -20.39 -15.46
CA GLU A 60 5.05 -21.16 -16.63
C GLU A 60 6.16 -21.29 -17.68
N ASP A 61 7.03 -20.30 -17.83
CA ASP A 61 8.16 -20.34 -18.76
C ASP A 61 9.22 -21.37 -18.35
N ARG A 62 9.28 -21.72 -17.06
CA ARG A 62 10.20 -22.75 -16.54
C ARG A 62 9.72 -24.18 -16.81
N LYS A 63 8.45 -24.39 -17.12
CA LYS A 63 7.88 -25.74 -17.34
C LYS A 63 8.04 -26.24 -18.77
N LYS A 64 8.55 -25.39 -19.67
CA LYS A 64 8.83 -25.69 -21.09
C LYS A 64 10.27 -26.12 -21.38
N ARG A 65 11.12 -26.28 -20.36
CA ARG A 65 12.48 -26.81 -20.49
C ARG A 65 12.55 -28.25 -19.99
#